data_AF-A0A4P6WS05-F1
#
_entry.id   AF-A0A4P6WS05-F1
#
_cell.length_a   1.000
_cell.length_b   1.000
_cell.length_c   1.000
_cell.angle_alpha   90.00
_cell.angle_beta   90.00
_cell.angle_gamma   90.00
#
_symmetry.space_group_name_H-M   'P 1'
#
loop_
_entity.id
_entity.type
_entity.pdbx_description
1 polymer ?
#
loop_
_entity_poly.entity_id
_entity_poly.type
_entity_poly.pdbx_seq_one_letter_code
_entity_poly.pdbx_strand_id
1 'polypeptide(L)' 'MTCIRIPNGIICTYPTYRLRLEDGTCVFMSWHDYCGPEFYRDKNERRWIDEWWENPLIVKALDWFTGRGNRA' A
#
# COMPACT_ATOMS: atom_id res chain seq x y z
N MET A 1 7.70 9.03 -3.85
CA MET A 1 8.77 8.01 -3.91
C MET A 1 10.09 8.74 -3.96
N THR A 2 11.05 8.35 -3.11
CA THR A 2 12.38 8.98 -3.04
C THR A 2 13.42 7.92 -3.34
N CYS A 3 14.30 8.16 -4.30
CA CYS A 3 15.37 7.22 -4.64
C CYS A 3 16.73 7.78 -4.23
N ILE A 4 17.46 7.01 -3.42
CA ILE A 4 18.78 7.35 -2.89
C ILE A 4 19.81 6.52 -3.66
N ARG A 5 20.79 7.19 -4.26
CA ARG A 5 21.90 6.53 -4.95
C ARG A 5 22.99 6.18 -3.93
N ILE A 6 23.40 4.92 -3.94
CA ILE A 6 24.54 4.39 -3.18
C ILE A 6 25.65 3.96 -4.17
N PRO A 7 26.91 3.74 -3.74
CA PRO A 7 28.04 3.51 -4.65
C PRO A 7 27.80 2.43 -5.72
N ASN A 8 27.04 1.38 -5.40
CA ASN A 8 26.74 0.26 -6.30
C ASN A 8 25.24 -0.03 -6.45
N GLY A 9 24.37 0.97 -6.27
CA GLY A 9 22.92 0.70 -6.33
C GLY A 9 22.04 1.93 -6.15
N ILE A 10 20.73 1.72 -6.28
CA ILE A 10 19.70 2.71 -6.01
C ILE A 10 18.70 2.06 -5.05
N ILE A 11 18.40 2.75 -3.95
CA ILE A 11 17.37 2.36 -3.00
C ILE A 11 16.21 3.33 -3.17
N CYS A 12 15.05 2.83 -3.58
CA CYS A 12 13.82 3.63 -3.65
C CYS A 12 12.96 3.36 -2.41
N THR A 13 12.57 4.42 -1.73
CA THR A 13 11.69 4.39 -0.56
C THR A 13 10.31 4.89 -0.95
N TYR A 14 9.29 4.23 -0.41
CA TYR A 14 7.89 4.56 -0.58
C TYR A 14 7.21 4.55 0.80
N PRO A 15 6.11 5.29 0.98
CA PRO A 15 5.36 5.25 2.22
C PRO A 15 4.55 3.96 2.32
N THR A 16 4.53 3.38 3.52
CA THR A 16 3.72 2.20 3.85
C THR A 16 2.68 2.58 4.90
N TYR A 17 1.44 2.14 4.68
CA TYR A 17 0.28 2.44 5.51
C TYR A 17 -0.34 1.15 6.04
N ARG A 18 -0.91 1.19 7.24
CA ARG A 18 -1.72 0.10 7.79
C ARG A 18 -3.19 0.44 7.59
N LEU A 19 -3.91 -0.37 6.82
CA LEU A 19 -5.33 -0.22 6.57
C LEU A 19 -6.12 -1.26 7.35
N ARG A 20 -7.12 -0.80 8.10
CA ARG A 20 -8.08 -1.66 8.80
C ARG A 20 -9.22 -1.98 7.85
N LEU A 21 -9.56 -3.26 7.76
CA LEU A 21 -10.68 -3.76 6.98
C LEU A 21 -11.94 -3.79 7.85
N GLU A 22 -13.11 -3.86 7.22
CA GLU A 22 -14.41 -3.83 7.92
C GLU A 22 -14.67 -5.09 8.75
N ASP A 23 -14.04 -6.21 8.39
CA ASP A 23 -14.05 -7.46 9.16
C ASP A 23 -13.15 -7.40 10.42
N GLY A 24 -12.51 -6.26 10.68
CA GLY A 24 -11.62 -6.03 11.82
C GLY A 24 -10.17 -6.46 11.57
N THR A 25 -9.88 -7.13 10.45
CA THR A 25 -8.51 -7.49 10.07
C THR A 25 -7.74 -6.26 9.58
N CYS A 26 -6.46 -6.44 9.21
CA CYS A 26 -5.68 -5.36 8.63
C CYS A 26 -4.75 -5.85 7.53
N VAL A 27 -4.54 -4.98 6.56
CA VAL A 27 -3.54 -5.12 5.51
C VAL A 27 -2.55 -3.97 5.57
N PHE A 28 -1.36 -4.18 5.01
CA PHE A 28 -0.33 -3.17 4.87
C PHE A 28 -0.25 -2.77 3.40
N MET A 29 -0.35 -1.49 3.11
CA MET A 29 -0.35 -0.94 1.76
C MET A 29 0.90 -0.11 1.54
N SER A 30 1.66 -0.44 0.51
CA SER A 30 2.76 0.39 0.04
C SER A 30 2.32 1.17 -1.19
N TRP A 31 2.57 2.47 -1.15
CA TRP A 31 2.12 3.37 -2.20
C TRP A 31 3.28 3.76 -3.11
N HIS A 32 3.25 3.26 -4.33
CA HIS A 32 4.24 3.57 -5.35
C HIS A 32 3.63 4.56 -6.33
N ASP A 33 4.26 5.72 -6.52
CA ASP A 33 3.70 6.76 -7.40
C ASP A 33 3.58 6.30 -8.87
N TYR A 34 4.42 5.35 -9.29
CA TYR A 34 4.43 4.79 -10.64
C TYR A 34 3.55 3.54 -10.78
N CYS A 35 3.67 2.58 -9.85
CA CYS A 35 2.98 1.29 -9.94
C CYS A 35 1.58 1.31 -9.29
N GLY A 36 1.29 2.30 -8.45
CA GLY A 36 0.09 2.33 -7.63
C GLY A 36 0.25 1.59 -6.29
N PRO A 37 -0.88 1.17 -5.69
CA PRO A 37 -0.87 0.51 -4.39
C PRO A 37 -0.52 -0.99 -4.50
N GLU A 38 0.35 -1.45 -3.61
CA GLU A 38 0.62 -2.86 -3.37
C GLU A 38 0.18 -3.25 -1.95
N PHE A 39 -0.32 -4.47 -1.78
CA PHE A 39 -0.90 -4.91 -0.50
C PHE A 39 -0.19 -6.14 0.06
N TYR A 40 -0.02 -6.15 1.37
CA TYR A 40 0.73 -7.17 2.10
C TYR A 40 -0.01 -7.57 3.38
N ARG A 41 0.17 -8.82 3.81
CA ARG A 41 -0.38 -9.33 5.08
C ARG A 41 0.46 -8.94 6.30
N ASP A 42 1.68 -8.46 6.09
CA ASP A 42 2.61 -8.10 7.16
C ASP A 42 3.33 -6.78 6.87
N LYS A 43 3.82 -6.13 7.94
CA LYS A 43 4.47 -4.82 7.87
C LYS A 43 5.80 -4.83 7.10
N ASN A 44 6.46 -5.98 7.01
CA ASN A 44 7.77 -6.10 6.36
C ASN A 44 7.63 -6.48 4.88
N GLU A 45 6.41 -6.45 4.33
CA GLU A 45 6.15 -6.65 2.90
C GLU A 45 6.59 -8.02 2.37
N ARG A 46 6.62 -9.03 3.24
CA ARG A 46 7.08 -10.38 2.86
C ARG A 46 5.97 -11.24 2.29
N ARG A 47 4.73 -10.93 2.63
CA ARG A 47 3.54 -11.69 2.24
C ARG A 47 2.65 -10.84 1.34
N TRP A 48 3.05 -10.74 0.09
CA TRP A 48 2.30 -10.03 -0.94
C TRP A 48 0.92 -10.65 -1.16
N ILE A 49 -0.06 -9.79 -1.37
CA ILE A 49 -1.42 -10.14 -1.76
C ILE A 49 -1.55 -9.74 -3.22
N ASP A 50 -1.25 -10.70 -4.09
CA ASP A 50 -1.57 -10.56 -5.51
C ASP A 50 -3.10 -10.55 -5.70
N GLU A 51 -3.57 -9.97 -6.80
CA GLU A 51 -4.99 -9.88 -7.15
C GLU A 51 -5.88 -9.26 -6.05
N TRP A 52 -5.32 -8.34 -5.25
CA TRP A 52 -6.03 -7.69 -4.14
C TRP A 52 -7.32 -6.98 -4.57
N TRP A 53 -7.45 -6.62 -5.85
CA TRP A 53 -8.65 -6.02 -6.45
C TRP A 53 -9.85 -6.96 -6.48
N GLU A 54 -9.65 -8.27 -6.33
CA GLU A 54 -10.74 -9.24 -6.18
C GLU A 54 -11.34 -9.24 -4.77
N ASN A 55 -10.62 -8.71 -3.78
CA ASN A 55 -11.11 -8.63 -2.41
C ASN A 55 -11.84 -7.29 -2.18
N PRO A 56 -13.18 -7.28 -2.08
CA PRO A 56 -13.96 -6.05 -1.97
C PRO A 56 -13.66 -5.26 -0.68
N LEU A 57 -13.18 -5.92 0.38
CA LEU A 57 -12.80 -5.25 1.62
C LEU A 57 -11.54 -4.40 1.41
N ILE A 58 -10.56 -4.92 0.66
CA ILE A 58 -9.32 -4.20 0.36
C ILE A 58 -9.61 -3.03 -0.59
N VAL A 59 -10.41 -3.26 -1.64
CA VAL A 59 -10.82 -2.21 -2.59
C VAL A 59 -11.53 -1.08 -1.86
N LYS A 60 -12.50 -1.39 -0.98
CA LYS A 60 -13.21 -0.38 -0.21
C LYS A 60 -12.30 0.41 0.74
N ALA A 61 -11.34 -0.27 1.39
CA ALA A 61 -10.36 0.39 2.24
C ALA A 61 -9.44 1.32 1.43
N LEU A 62 -9.08 0.92 0.21
CA LEU A 62 -8.31 1.73 -0.74
C LEU A 62 -9.10 2.96 -1.20
N ASP A 63 -10.36 2.80 -1.61
CA ASP A 63 -11.23 3.89 -2.03
C ASP A 63 -11.41 4.93 -0.92
N TRP A 64 -11.60 4.47 0.32
CA TRP A 64 -11.63 5.36 1.46
C TRP A 64 -10.29 6.09 1.66
N PHE A 65 -9.16 5.39 1.49
CA PHE A 65 -7.82 5.97 1.66
C PHE A 65 -7.53 7.04 0.62
N THR A 66 -7.80 6.76 -0.66
CA THR A 66 -7.60 7.72 -1.76
C THR A 66 -8.58 8.89 -1.68
N GLY A 67 -9.83 8.63 -1.25
CA GLY A 67 -10.84 9.66 -1.01
C GLY A 67 -10.59 10.51 0.23
N ARG A 68 -9.70 10.12 1.15
CA ARG A 68 -9.44 10.83 2.42
C ARG A 68 -8.93 12.26 2.22
N GLY A 69 -8.29 12.55 1.08
CA GLY A 69 -7.85 13.88 0.68
C GLY A 69 -8.91 14.75 -0.01
N ASN A 70 -10.04 14.17 -0.42
CA ASN A 70 -11.13 14.84 -1.14
C ASN A 70 -12.27 15.29 -0.20
N ARG A 71 -11.97 15.54 1.08
CA ARG A 71 -12.92 16.20 1.98
C ARG A 71 -13.04 17.67 1.57
N ALA A 72 -14.05 17.94 0.73
CA ALA A 72 -14.67 19.25 0.62
C ALA A 72 -15.44 19.59 1.91
#